data_AF-A0A0R3W724-F1
#
_entry.id   AF-A0A0R3W724-F1
#
_cell.length_a   1.000
_cell.length_b   1.000
_cell.length_c   1.000
_cell.angle_alpha   90.00
_cell.angle_beta   90.00
_cell.angle_gamma   90.00
#
_symmetry.space_group_name_H-M   'P 1'
#
loop_
_entity.id
_entity.type
_entity.pdbx_description
1 polymer ?
#
loop_
_entity_poly.entity_id
_entity_poly.type
_entity_poly.pdbx_seq_one_letter_code
_entity_poly.pdbx_strand_id
1 'polypeptide(L)'
;MEVGRAMLRLSHVHQLLRPATQTIKRYSHGEVKVYYRDHTHYDEKSERAFRIGSTILWAWISYHFINNWEMLIGHDPYPKRESFTDAELGVE
;
A
#
# COMPACT_ATOMS: atom_id res chain seq x y z
N MET A 1 28.54 15.64 -64.56
CA MET A 1 28.61 15.03 -63.21
C MET A 1 27.83 15.91 -62.20
N GLU A 2 26.51 16.09 -62.38
CA GLU A 2 25.73 17.04 -61.55
C GLU A 2 24.66 16.38 -60.66
N VAL A 3 24.28 15.14 -60.96
CA VAL A 3 23.21 14.43 -60.24
C VAL A 3 23.60 14.10 -58.78
N GLY A 4 24.90 13.87 -58.52
CA GLY A 4 25.39 13.55 -57.18
C GLY A 4 25.35 14.70 -56.17
N ARG A 5 25.32 15.97 -56.62
CA ARG A 5 25.26 17.14 -55.72
C ARG A 5 23.85 17.45 -55.22
N ALA A 6 22.80 17.08 -55.97
CA ALA A 6 21.42 17.28 -55.54
C ALA A 6 21.01 16.31 -54.41
N MET A 7 21.52 15.08 -54.45
CA MET A 7 21.17 14.04 -53.48
C MET A 7 21.75 14.30 -52.07
N LEU A 8 22.93 14.94 -52.00
CA LEU A 8 23.57 15.32 -50.74
C LEU A 8 22.93 16.52 -50.03
N ARG A 9 22.12 17.33 -50.73
CA ARG A 9 21.38 18.45 -50.12
C ARG A 9 20.06 18.02 -49.49
N LEU A 10 19.47 16.90 -49.92
CA LEU A 10 18.21 16.40 -49.37
C LEU A 10 18.36 15.71 -48.02
N SER A 11 19.55 15.15 -47.72
CA SER A 11 19.80 14.47 -46.44
C SER A 11 19.88 15.44 -45.25
N HIS A 12 20.33 16.67 -45.46
CA HIS A 12 20.44 17.68 -44.40
C HIS A 12 19.12 18.35 -44.03
N VAL A 13 18.12 18.36 -44.92
CA VAL A 13 16.80 18.94 -44.62
C VAL A 13 16.00 18.02 -43.70
N HIS A 14 16.19 16.71 -43.81
CA HIS A 14 15.52 15.72 -42.95
C HIS A 14 15.99 15.72 -41.49
N GLN A 15 17.15 16.31 -41.18
CA GLN A 15 17.65 16.42 -39.80
C GLN A 15 17.04 17.59 -39.01
N LEU A 16 16.50 18.61 -39.69
CA LEU A 16 15.89 19.78 -39.06
C LEU A 16 14.41 19.59 -38.71
N LEU A 17 13.77 18.53 -39.24
CA LEU A 17 12.39 18.13 -38.95
C LEU A 17 12.34 17.00 -37.91
N ARG A 18 13.24 16.99 -36.91
CA ARG A 18 13.00 16.18 -35.71
C ARG A 18 11.93 16.90 -34.89
N PRO A 19 10.71 16.35 -34.73
CA PRO A 19 9.73 16.94 -33.85
C PRO A 19 10.33 16.95 -32.44
N ALA A 20 10.54 18.14 -31.88
CA ALA A 20 10.93 18.37 -30.50
C ALA A 20 9.74 18.07 -29.55
N THR A 21 9.10 16.93 -29.73
CA THR A 21 8.19 16.37 -28.74
C THR A 21 9.05 15.65 -27.71
N GLN A 22 9.80 16.44 -26.93
CA GLN A 22 10.29 15.96 -25.65
C GLN A 22 9.05 15.75 -24.78
N THR A 23 8.50 14.54 -24.80
CA THR A 23 7.55 14.09 -23.79
C THR A 23 8.26 14.29 -22.46
N ILE A 24 7.76 15.22 -21.64
CA ILE A 24 8.27 15.46 -20.29
C ILE A 24 8.30 14.10 -19.60
N LYS A 25 9.51 13.58 -19.33
CA LYS A 25 9.67 12.38 -18.52
C LYS A 25 9.18 12.75 -17.13
N ARG A 26 7.92 12.42 -16.84
CA ARG A 26 7.37 12.56 -15.50
C ARG A 26 8.14 11.58 -14.62
N TYR A 27 8.93 12.13 -13.69
CA TYR A 27 9.47 11.39 -12.56
C TYR A 27 8.32 11.08 -11.58
N SER A 28 7.31 10.33 -12.02
CA SER A 28 6.39 9.69 -11.10
C SER A 28 7.13 8.48 -10.54
N HIS A 29 7.38 8.52 -9.23
CA HIS A 29 7.92 7.46 -8.40
C HIS A 29 7.41 6.07 -8.86
N GLY A 30 8.25 5.28 -9.53
CA GLY A 30 7.94 3.94 -10.05
C GLY A 30 6.72 3.87 -10.98
N GLU A 31 6.91 3.67 -12.28
CA GLU A 31 5.79 3.38 -13.19
C GLU A 31 4.92 2.26 -12.61
N VAL A 32 3.69 2.60 -12.19
CA VAL A 32 2.68 1.64 -11.78
C VAL A 32 2.38 0.80 -13.02
N LYS A 33 3.00 -0.38 -13.09
CA LYS A 33 2.83 -1.28 -14.23
C LYS A 33 1.42 -1.84 -14.19
N VAL A 34 0.58 -1.34 -15.09
CA VAL A 34 -0.78 -1.85 -15.29
C VAL A 34 -0.70 -3.03 -16.26
N TYR A 35 -1.09 -4.22 -15.80
CA TYR A 35 -1.14 -5.42 -16.62
C TYR A 35 -2.59 -5.78 -16.94
N TYR A 36 -2.86 -6.26 -18.15
CA TYR A 36 -4.20 -6.68 -18.58
C TYR A 36 -4.34 -8.21 -18.48
N ARG A 37 -5.35 -8.67 -17.74
CA ARG A 37 -5.61 -10.10 -17.44
C ARG A 37 -4.45 -10.83 -16.77
N ASP A 38 -3.54 -10.08 -16.14
CA ASP A 38 -2.44 -10.62 -15.37
C ASP A 38 -2.54 -10.14 -13.91
N HIS A 39 -1.84 -10.84 -13.02
CA HIS A 39 -1.74 -10.45 -11.63
C HIS A 39 -0.89 -9.18 -11.49
N THR A 40 -1.27 -8.31 -10.56
CA THR A 40 -0.46 -7.13 -10.25
C THR A 40 0.86 -7.58 -9.63
N HIS A 41 1.96 -7.33 -10.32
CA HIS A 41 3.28 -7.57 -9.74
C HIS A 41 3.57 -6.52 -8.68
N TYR A 42 3.74 -6.99 -7.43
CA TYR A 42 4.14 -6.15 -6.32
C TYR A 42 5.63 -5.84 -6.39
N ASP A 43 6.02 -4.66 -5.89
CA ASP A 43 7.43 -4.34 -5.69
C ASP A 43 7.96 -5.17 -4.51
N GLU A 44 9.09 -5.87 -4.69
CA GLU A 44 9.69 -6.73 -3.67
C GLU A 44 9.95 -5.98 -2.36
N LYS A 45 10.27 -4.68 -2.45
CA LYS A 45 10.48 -3.82 -1.28
C LYS A 45 9.17 -3.60 -0.51
N SER A 46 8.08 -3.38 -1.23
CA SER A 46 6.75 -3.19 -0.63
C SER A 46 6.26 -4.47 0.04
N GLU A 47 6.49 -5.64 -0.57
CA GLU A 47 6.17 -6.93 0.02
C GLU A 47 7.00 -7.20 1.29
N ARG A 48 8.31 -6.90 1.24
CA ARG A 48 9.17 -7.04 2.42
C ARG A 48 8.73 -6.12 3.56
N ALA A 49 8.42 -4.86 3.26
CA ALA A 49 7.92 -3.92 4.24
C ALA A 49 6.58 -4.40 4.84
N PHE A 50 5.67 -4.91 4.01
CA PHE A 50 4.40 -5.48 4.45
C PHE A 50 4.61 -6.69 5.36
N ARG A 51 5.52 -7.61 5.03
CA ARG A 51 5.84 -8.78 5.86
C ARG A 51 6.38 -8.37 7.24
N ILE A 52 7.27 -7.38 7.29
CA ILE A 52 7.83 -6.89 8.55
C ILE A 52 6.74 -6.19 9.37
N GLY A 53 5.99 -5.29 8.74
CA GLY A 53 4.91 -4.53 9.39
C GLY A 53 3.81 -5.43 9.94
N SER A 54 3.35 -6.41 9.15
CA SER A 54 2.36 -7.39 9.60
C SER A 54 2.87 -8.26 10.75
N THR A 55 4.14 -8.67 10.71
CA THR A 55 4.75 -9.44 11.81
C THR A 55 4.81 -8.62 13.09
N ILE A 56 5.21 -7.35 13.03
CA ILE A 56 5.25 -6.46 14.20
C ILE A 56 3.85 -6.22 14.76
N LEU A 57 2.87 -5.96 13.89
CA LEU A 57 1.47 -5.78 14.28
C LEU A 57 0.94 -7.01 15.05
N TRP A 58 1.13 -8.21 14.49
CA TRP A 58 0.67 -9.45 15.13
C TRP A 58 1.43 -9.78 16.40
N ALA A 59 2.74 -9.51 16.44
CA ALA A 59 3.52 -9.63 17.66
C ALA A 59 3.00 -8.69 18.75
N TRP A 60 2.67 -7.45 18.40
CA TRP A 60 2.10 -6.47 19.33
C TRP A 60 0.72 -6.89 19.86
N ILE A 61 -0.18 -7.31 18.98
CA ILE A 61 -1.52 -7.80 19.37
C ILE A 61 -1.38 -8.99 20.32
N SER A 62 -0.54 -9.96 19.96
CA SER A 62 -0.34 -11.16 20.77
C SER A 62 0.27 -10.83 22.13
N TYR A 63 1.26 -9.92 22.15
CA TYR A 63 1.86 -9.43 23.38
C TYR A 63 0.82 -8.76 24.28
N HIS A 64 -0.02 -7.88 23.74
CA HIS A 64 -1.05 -7.22 24.53
C HIS A 64 -2.15 -8.18 24.99
N PHE A 65 -2.51 -9.17 24.17
CA PHE A 65 -3.47 -10.18 24.56
C PHE A 65 -2.98 -11.01 25.75
N ILE A 66 -1.68 -11.36 25.79
CA ILE A 66 -1.10 -12.13 26.90
C ILE A 66 -0.96 -11.27 28.16
N ASN A 67 -0.47 -10.05 28.04
CA ASN A 67 -0.15 -9.22 29.21
C ASN A 67 -1.35 -8.44 29.76
N ASN A 68 -2.33 -8.09 28.92
CA ASN A 68 -3.49 -7.27 29.28
C ASN A 68 -4.80 -7.95 28.88
N TRP A 69 -4.93 -9.26 29.15
CA TRP A 69 -6.13 -10.03 28.80
C TRP A 69 -7.39 -9.50 29.49
N GLU A 70 -7.25 -8.90 30.68
CA GLU A 70 -8.35 -8.34 31.47
C GLU A 70 -9.11 -7.23 30.74
N MET A 71 -8.42 -6.47 29.88
CA MET A 71 -9.06 -5.40 29.10
C MET A 71 -10.04 -5.95 28.04
N LEU A 72 -9.88 -7.21 27.64
CA LEU A 72 -10.75 -7.89 26.67
C LEU A 72 -11.87 -8.67 27.34
N ILE A 73 -11.60 -9.30 28.49
CA ILE A 73 -12.56 -10.18 29.18
C ILE A 73 -13.37 -9.40 30.23
N GLY A 74 -12.89 -8.23 30.65
CA GLY A 74 -13.41 -7.46 31.77
C GLY A 74 -12.54 -7.65 33.00
N HIS A 75 -12.22 -6.55 33.69
CA HIS A 75 -11.41 -6.56 34.90
C HIS A 75 -12.13 -7.26 36.06
N ASP A 76 -13.42 -6.99 36.22
CA ASP A 76 -14.21 -7.47 37.34
C ASP A 76 -15.30 -8.45 36.89
N PRO A 77 -15.55 -9.51 37.69
CA PRO A 77 -16.66 -10.41 37.43
C PRO A 77 -17.98 -9.66 37.59
N TYR A 78 -18.86 -9.79 36.59
CA TYR A 78 -20.18 -9.21 36.67
C TYR A 78 -21.03 -9.96 37.72
N PRO A 79 -21.61 -9.28 38.72
CA PRO A 79 -22.37 -9.94 39.78
C PRO A 79 -23.62 -10.61 39.22
N LYS A 80 -23.96 -11.78 39.76
CA LYS A 80 -25.19 -12.49 39.39
C LYS A 80 -26.38 -11.75 39.98
N ARG A 81 -27.47 -11.60 39.20
CA ARG A 81 -28.66 -10.87 39.67
C ARG A 81 -29.29 -11.48 40.92
N GLU A 82 -29.18 -12.80 41.06
CA GLU A 82 -29.71 -13.56 42.20
C GLU A 82 -28.90 -13.39 43.49
N SER A 83 -27.70 -12.81 43.43
CA SER A 83 -26.91 -12.55 44.65
C SER A 83 -27.32 -11.28 45.38
N PHE A 84 -28.16 -10.43 44.78
CA PHE A 84 -28.71 -9.27 45.45
C PHE A 84 -29.90 -9.69 46.29
N THR A 85 -29.91 -9.32 47.56
CA THR A 85 -31.01 -9.66 48.46
C THR A 85 -32.20 -8.71 48.26
N ASP A 86 -33.42 -9.20 48.45
CA ASP A 86 -34.65 -8.38 48.27
C ASP A 86 -34.63 -7.12 49.18
N ALA A 87 -34.02 -7.23 50.36
CA ALA A 87 -33.80 -6.11 51.27
C ALA A 87 -32.85 -5.03 50.70
N GLU A 88 -31.81 -5.41 49.96
CA GLU A 88 -30.90 -4.46 49.28
C GLU A 88 -31.54 -3.85 48.03
N LEU A 89 -32.47 -4.57 47.41
CA LEU A 89 -33.25 -4.12 46.25
C LEU A 89 -34.46 -3.25 46.64
N GLY A 90 -34.78 -3.15 47.93
CA GLY A 90 -35.92 -2.39 48.43
C GLY A 90 -37.27 -3.01 48.07
N VAL A 91 -37.31 -4.32 47.87
CA VAL A 91 -38.53 -5.09 47.61
C VAL A 91 -38.93 -5.76 48.92
N GLU A 92 -39.99 -5.25 49.56
CA GLU A 92 -40.63 -5.86 50.74
C GLU A 92 -41.72 -6.86 50.33
#